data_AF-A0A8S0P8B9-F1
#
_entry.id   AF-A0A8S0P8B9-F1
#
_cell.length_a   1.000
_cell.length_b   1.000
_cell.length_c   1.000
_cell.angle_alpha   90.00
_cell.angle_beta   90.00
_cell.angle_gamma   90.00
#
_symmetry.space_group_name_H-M   'P 1'
#
loop_
_entity.id
_entity.type
_entity.pdbx_description
1 polymer ?
#
loop_
_entity_poly.entity_id
_entity_poly.type
_entity_poly.pdbx_seq_one_letter_code
_entity_poly.pdbx_strand_id
1 'polypeptide(L)'
;MDEESWFSVTPEEIAAQQASWCAGAGVVIDAFAGVGGNAIQFAQMCQRVIAIDIDPKKVAMAYNNAKIYGVEHHIDFIVGDFLQLAPFLKGDVVFLSPPWGGPSYKAKESFTLDLLKPKDGEKKPEFTLFAGIPYFKLLEQ
;
A
#
# COMPACT_ATOMS: atom_id res chain seq x y z
N MET A 1 4.35 -0.70 -17.34
CA MET A 1 3.44 -1.52 -16.51
C MET A 1 3.56 -2.96 -16.95
N ASP A 2 3.58 -3.90 -16.00
CA ASP A 2 3.45 -5.34 -16.27
C ASP A 2 1.97 -5.79 -16.14
N GLU A 3 1.68 -7.01 -16.58
CA GLU A 3 0.30 -7.56 -16.58
C GLU A 3 -0.32 -7.60 -15.17
N GLU A 4 0.45 -7.98 -14.15
CA GLU A 4 -0.03 -8.07 -12.77
C GLU A 4 -0.43 -6.70 -12.22
N SER A 5 0.34 -5.66 -12.56
CA SER A 5 0.04 -4.29 -12.18
C SER A 5 -1.20 -3.74 -12.85
N TRP A 6 -1.56 -4.21 -14.05
CA TRP A 6 -2.83 -3.83 -14.69
C TRP A 6 -4.05 -4.30 -13.87
N PHE A 7 -3.95 -5.46 -13.21
CA PHE A 7 -5.04 -6.03 -12.41
C PHE A 7 -5.05 -5.58 -10.95
N SER A 8 -3.95 -5.00 -10.46
CA SER A 8 -3.74 -4.74 -9.02
C SER A 8 -3.68 -3.26 -8.66
N VAL A 9 -3.61 -2.35 -9.64
CA VAL A 9 -3.64 -0.91 -9.39
C VAL A 9 -5.05 -0.49 -8.96
N THR A 10 -5.15 0.05 -7.74
CA THR A 10 -6.33 0.80 -7.32
C THR A 10 -6.57 1.94 -8.30
N PRO A 11 -7.78 2.13 -8.87
CA PRO A 11 -8.05 3.30 -9.67
C PRO A 11 -7.86 4.57 -8.89
N GLU A 12 -7.51 5.61 -9.62
CA GLU A 12 -7.17 6.90 -9.08
C GLU A 12 -8.24 7.47 -8.13
N GLU A 13 -9.52 7.36 -8.48
CA GLU A 13 -10.63 7.86 -7.65
C GLU A 13 -10.73 7.14 -6.29
N ILE A 14 -10.55 5.82 -6.25
CA ILE A 14 -10.62 5.03 -5.02
C ILE A 14 -9.38 5.30 -4.17
N ALA A 15 -8.20 5.38 -4.80
CA ALA A 15 -6.95 5.68 -4.11
C ALA A 15 -6.97 7.11 -3.54
N ALA A 16 -7.55 8.08 -4.24
CA ALA A 16 -7.76 9.44 -3.74
C ALA A 16 -8.72 9.45 -2.54
N GLN A 17 -9.82 8.69 -2.61
CA GLN A 17 -10.76 8.57 -1.50
C GLN A 17 -10.09 7.96 -0.25
N GLN A 18 -9.25 6.94 -0.41
CA GLN A 18 -8.48 6.34 0.68
C GLN A 18 -7.44 7.32 1.26
N ALA A 19 -6.77 8.08 0.39
CA ALA A 19 -5.83 9.12 0.80
C ALA A 19 -6.52 10.24 1.60
N SER A 20 -7.77 10.58 1.27
CA SER A 20 -8.52 11.59 2.02
C SER A 20 -8.78 11.22 3.48
N TRP A 21 -8.91 9.92 3.79
CA TRP A 21 -9.04 9.46 5.19
C TRP A 21 -7.76 9.62 5.99
N CYS A 22 -6.62 9.76 5.30
CA CYS A 22 -5.31 9.98 5.88
C CYS A 22 -4.91 11.47 5.87
N ALA A 23 -5.80 12.37 5.42
CA ALA A 23 -5.49 13.78 5.28
C ALA A 23 -5.05 14.39 6.62
N GLY A 24 -3.89 15.05 6.62
CA GLY A 24 -3.28 15.62 7.82
C GLY A 24 -2.36 14.67 8.60
N ALA A 25 -2.22 13.41 8.18
CA ALA A 25 -1.18 12.52 8.70
C ALA A 25 0.23 13.04 8.34
N GLY A 26 1.17 12.85 9.26
CA GLY A 26 2.58 13.17 9.03
C GLY A 26 3.24 12.14 8.12
N VAL A 27 3.20 10.87 8.51
CA VAL A 27 3.82 9.77 7.76
C VAL A 27 2.84 8.63 7.55
N VAL A 28 2.61 8.28 6.28
CA VAL A 28 1.84 7.09 5.88
C VAL A 28 2.80 6.02 5.40
N ILE A 29 2.61 4.77 5.85
CA ILE A 29 3.37 3.62 5.38
C ILE A 29 2.49 2.81 4.43
N ASP A 30 2.85 2.76 3.15
CA ASP A 30 2.27 1.83 2.18
C ASP A 30 3.10 0.55 2.20
N ALA A 31 2.59 -0.48 2.89
CA ALA A 31 3.31 -1.71 3.18
C ALA A 31 3.50 -2.64 1.97
N PHE A 32 2.71 -2.45 0.92
CA PHE A 32 2.67 -3.30 -0.28
C PHE A 32 2.42 -2.42 -1.51
N ALA A 33 3.36 -1.50 -1.75
CA ALA A 33 3.18 -0.37 -2.64
C ALA A 33 2.96 -0.74 -4.11
N GLY A 34 3.41 -1.92 -4.55
CA GLY A 34 3.36 -2.34 -5.94
C GLY A 34 3.99 -1.30 -6.85
N VAL A 35 3.25 -0.86 -7.87
CA VAL A 35 3.70 0.21 -8.79
C VAL A 35 3.33 1.63 -8.33
N GLY A 36 2.99 1.79 -7.04
CA GLY A 36 2.84 3.09 -6.39
C GLY A 36 1.47 3.75 -6.53
N GLY A 37 0.42 3.03 -6.91
CA GLY A 37 -0.92 3.62 -7.11
C GLY A 37 -1.44 4.37 -5.88
N ASN A 38 -1.46 3.72 -4.71
CA ASN A 38 -1.89 4.35 -3.46
C ASN A 38 -0.83 5.31 -2.91
N ALA A 39 0.45 4.91 -2.94
CA ALA A 39 1.57 5.76 -2.53
C ALA A 39 1.58 7.15 -3.20
N ILE A 40 1.26 7.24 -4.50
CA ILE A 40 1.15 8.51 -5.23
C ILE A 40 0.02 9.38 -4.67
N GLN A 41 -1.15 8.79 -4.41
CA GLN A 41 -2.29 9.53 -3.85
C GLN A 41 -2.04 9.97 -2.42
N PHE A 42 -1.42 9.12 -1.58
CA PHE A 42 -1.01 9.51 -0.24
C PHE A 42 -0.01 10.67 -0.28
N ALA A 43 0.95 10.67 -1.22
CA ALA A 43 1.93 11.72 -1.36
C ALA A 43 1.34 13.08 -1.76
N GLN A 44 0.15 13.10 -2.37
CA GLN A 44 -0.57 14.33 -2.69
C GLN A 44 -1.33 14.92 -1.49
N MET A 45 -1.63 14.11 -0.46
CA MET A 45 -2.52 14.49 0.65
C MET A 45 -1.88 14.46 2.04
N CYS A 46 -0.76 13.76 2.19
CA CYS A 46 -0.03 13.56 3.45
C CYS A 46 1.36 14.20 3.38
N GLN A 47 2.02 14.46 4.52
CA GLN A 47 3.34 15.09 4.50
C GLN A 47 4.42 14.19 3.87
N ARG A 48 4.42 12.89 4.21
CA ARG A 48 5.40 11.92 3.72
C ARG A 48 4.81 10.52 3.61
N VAL A 49 5.33 9.75 2.65
CA VAL A 49 4.98 8.35 2.44
C VAL A 49 6.24 7.49 2.51
N ILE A 50 6.15 6.34 3.19
CA ILE A 50 7.14 5.26 3.10
C ILE A 50 6.51 4.14 2.27
N ALA A 51 6.98 3.94 1.05
CA ALA A 51 6.45 2.96 0.11
C ALA A 51 7.35 1.73 0.07
N ILE A 52 6.83 0.60 0.51
CA ILE A 52 7.58 -0.66 0.67
C ILE A 52 7.02 -1.70 -0.29
N ASP A 53 7.89 -2.35 -1.05
CA ASP A 53 7.54 -3.56 -1.77
C ASP A 53 8.72 -4.55 -1.77
N ILE A 54 8.41 -5.84 -1.78
CA ILE A 54 9.43 -6.90 -1.78
C ILE A 54 10.08 -7.05 -3.16
N ASP A 55 9.38 -6.67 -4.24
CA ASP A 55 9.90 -6.76 -5.60
C ASP A 55 10.62 -5.44 -6.00
N PRO A 56 11.95 -5.46 -6.22
CA PRO A 56 12.68 -4.28 -6.65
C PRO A 56 12.18 -3.67 -7.96
N LYS A 57 11.57 -4.47 -8.86
CA LYS A 57 11.00 -3.97 -10.11
C LYS A 57 9.75 -3.13 -9.86
N LYS A 58 8.90 -3.54 -8.91
CA LYS A 58 7.71 -2.80 -8.49
C LYS A 58 8.11 -1.46 -7.90
N VAL A 59 9.09 -1.45 -6.99
CA VAL A 59 9.64 -0.21 -6.42
C VAL A 59 10.22 0.71 -7.49
N ALA A 60 10.99 0.19 -8.44
CA ALA A 60 11.53 1.00 -9.55
C ALA A 60 10.42 1.60 -10.43
N MET A 61 9.35 0.85 -10.70
CA MET A 61 8.17 1.36 -11.40
C MET A 61 7.42 2.40 -10.59
N ALA A 62 7.24 2.20 -9.28
CA ALA A 62 6.60 3.14 -8.37
C ALA A 62 7.34 4.49 -8.34
N TYR A 63 8.67 4.47 -8.27
CA TYR A 63 9.49 5.67 -8.35
C TYR A 63 9.29 6.40 -9.68
N ASN A 64 9.37 5.69 -10.81
CA ASN A 64 9.16 6.30 -12.13
C ASN A 64 7.76 6.88 -12.29
N ASN A 65 6.73 6.18 -11.81
CA ASN A 65 5.37 6.68 -11.82
C ASN A 65 5.24 7.94 -10.95
N ALA A 66 5.79 7.95 -9.74
CA ALA A 66 5.75 9.13 -8.86
C ALA A 66 6.40 10.37 -9.49
N LYS A 67 7.46 10.21 -10.30
CA LYS A 67 8.07 11.33 -11.05
C LYS A 67 7.13 11.92 -12.10
N ILE A 68 6.32 11.10 -12.76
CA ILE A 68 5.33 11.57 -13.73
C ILE A 68 4.29 12.46 -13.04
N TYR A 69 3.92 12.12 -11.81
CA TYR A 69 2.99 12.90 -10.98
C TYR A 69 3.68 14.03 -10.18
N GLY A 70 5.02 14.12 -10.25
CA GLY A 70 5.80 15.16 -9.56
C GLY A 70 5.79 15.06 -8.03
N VAL A 71 5.59 13.87 -7.46
CA VAL A 71 5.48 13.65 -6.00
C VAL A 71 6.58 12.74 -5.44
N GLU A 72 7.57 12.38 -6.25
CA GLU A 72 8.63 11.44 -5.87
C GLU A 72 9.44 11.90 -4.64
N HIS A 73 9.51 13.21 -4.41
CA HIS A 73 10.24 13.81 -3.29
C HIS A 73 9.48 13.75 -1.95
N HIS A 74 8.20 13.34 -2.00
CA HIS A 74 7.38 13.06 -0.82
C HIS A 74 7.39 11.59 -0.42
N ILE A 75 8.03 10.72 -1.21
CA ILE A 75 7.97 9.26 -1.03
C ILE A 75 9.37 8.67 -0.81
N ASP A 76 9.56 8.00 0.31
CA ASP A 76 10.72 7.17 0.60
C ASP A 76 10.45 5.74 0.09
N PHE A 77 11.16 5.32 -0.95
CA PHE A 77 11.00 4.00 -1.58
C PHE A 77 11.95 2.97 -0.98
N ILE A 78 11.40 1.84 -0.50
CA ILE A 78 12.16 0.77 0.14
C ILE A 78 11.86 -0.57 -0.53
N VAL A 79 12.92 -1.28 -0.96
CA VAL A 79 12.82 -2.69 -1.35
C VAL A 79 12.98 -3.54 -0.09
N GLY A 80 11.94 -4.27 0.30
CA GLY A 80 12.03 -5.14 1.47
C GLY A 80 10.72 -5.82 1.85
N ASP A 81 10.82 -6.78 2.76
CA ASP A 81 9.67 -7.43 3.38
C ASP A 81 9.13 -6.54 4.50
N PHE A 82 7.93 -5.98 4.32
CA PHE A 82 7.28 -5.12 5.30
C PHE A 82 7.22 -5.77 6.69
N LEU A 83 7.00 -7.09 6.80
CA LEU A 83 6.85 -7.74 8.10
C LEU A 83 8.16 -7.78 8.89
N GLN A 84 9.30 -7.78 8.20
CA GLN A 84 10.62 -7.67 8.82
C GLN A 84 10.97 -6.21 9.16
N LEU A 85 10.48 -5.26 8.37
CA LEU A 85 10.73 -3.84 8.56
C LEU A 85 9.82 -3.21 9.62
N ALA A 86 8.59 -3.71 9.78
CA ALA A 86 7.55 -3.14 10.63
C ALA A 86 8.00 -2.78 12.06
N PRO A 87 8.80 -3.59 12.78
CA PRO A 87 9.29 -3.24 14.13
C PRO A 87 10.18 -1.99 14.18
N PHE A 88 10.74 -1.56 13.06
CA PHE A 88 11.69 -0.44 12.97
C PHE A 88 11.08 0.82 12.34
N LEU A 89 9.87 0.72 11.78
CA LEU A 89 9.19 1.83 11.14
C LEU A 89 8.45 2.69 12.17
N LYS A 90 8.30 3.97 11.86
CA LYS A 90 7.47 4.93 12.60
C LYS A 90 6.64 5.74 11.63
N GLY A 91 5.38 5.92 11.96
CA GLY A 91 4.41 6.65 11.15
C GLY A 91 3.06 6.68 11.83
N ASP A 92 2.13 7.47 11.29
CA ASP A 92 0.82 7.69 11.88
C ASP A 92 -0.19 6.66 11.38
N VAL A 93 -0.02 6.23 10.12
CA VAL A 93 -0.93 5.33 9.41
C VAL A 93 -0.16 4.24 8.69
N VAL A 94 -0.68 3.01 8.74
CA VAL A 94 -0.23 1.91 7.89
C VAL A 94 -1.37 1.51 6.96
N PHE A 95 -1.12 1.62 5.66
CA PHE A 95 -2.00 1.13 4.62
C PHE A 95 -1.55 -0.27 4.18
N LEU A 96 -2.46 -1.23 4.22
CA LEU A 96 -2.20 -2.60 3.81
C LEU A 96 -3.01 -2.96 2.55
N SER A 97 -2.30 -3.16 1.44
CA SER A 97 -2.81 -3.78 0.20
C SER A 97 -1.99 -5.02 -0.19
N PRO A 98 -1.93 -6.05 0.67
CA PRO A 98 -1.17 -7.27 0.39
C PRO A 98 -1.66 -7.97 -0.89
N PRO A 99 -0.86 -8.85 -1.51
CA PRO A 99 -1.33 -9.71 -2.57
C PRO A 99 -2.48 -10.60 -2.08
N TRP A 100 -3.69 -10.36 -2.59
CA TRP A 100 -4.93 -10.99 -2.12
C TRP A 100 -5.16 -12.43 -2.60
N GLY A 101 -4.21 -13.01 -3.37
CA GLY A 101 -4.36 -14.34 -3.97
C GLY A 101 -5.26 -14.38 -5.21
N GLY A 102 -5.42 -13.25 -5.91
CA GLY A 102 -6.19 -13.15 -7.15
C GLY A 102 -7.72 -13.27 -6.95
N PRO A 103 -8.51 -13.48 -8.01
CA PRO A 103 -9.98 -13.49 -7.97
C PRO A 103 -10.61 -14.48 -6.97
N SER A 104 -9.84 -15.47 -6.53
CA SER A 104 -10.24 -16.45 -5.52
C SER A 104 -10.47 -15.87 -4.12
N TYR A 105 -10.03 -14.62 -3.86
CA TYR A 105 -10.26 -13.93 -2.59
C TYR A 105 -11.76 -13.77 -2.25
N LYS A 106 -12.65 -13.77 -3.26
CA LYS A 106 -14.12 -13.65 -3.11
C LYS A 106 -14.74 -14.76 -2.24
N ALA A 107 -14.06 -15.89 -2.08
CA ALA A 107 -14.56 -17.05 -1.35
C ALA A 107 -14.26 -17.03 0.17
N LYS A 108 -13.66 -15.96 0.71
CA LYS A 108 -13.28 -15.89 2.13
C LYS A 108 -14.13 -14.87 2.89
N GLU A 109 -14.84 -15.34 3.91
CA GLU A 109 -15.79 -14.55 4.73
C GLU A 109 -15.11 -13.56 5.70
N SER A 110 -13.83 -13.75 6.05
CA SER A 110 -13.08 -12.81 6.88
C SER A 110 -11.59 -12.82 6.54
N PHE A 111 -10.96 -11.64 6.62
CA PHE A 111 -9.52 -11.49 6.43
C PHE A 111 -8.88 -11.04 7.75
N THR A 112 -8.24 -11.95 8.47
CA THR A 112 -7.48 -11.63 9.68
C THR A 112 -6.02 -11.35 9.35
N LEU A 113 -5.33 -10.60 10.21
CA LEU A 113 -3.89 -10.35 10.10
C LEU A 113 -3.07 -11.66 9.98
N ASP A 114 -3.61 -12.79 10.45
CA ASP A 114 -3.02 -14.13 10.33
C ASP A 114 -2.93 -14.66 8.89
N LEU A 115 -3.62 -14.02 7.94
CA LEU A 115 -3.58 -14.34 6.51
C LEU A 115 -2.46 -13.59 5.77
N LEU A 116 -1.83 -12.60 6.41
CA LEU A 116 -0.59 -12.02 5.94
C LEU A 116 0.53 -13.05 6.13
N LYS A 117 1.29 -13.33 5.07
CA LYS A 117 2.50 -14.16 5.13
C LYS A 117 3.73 -13.26 4.94
N PRO A 118 4.87 -13.52 5.61
CA PRO A 118 5.12 -14.55 6.64
C PRO A 118 4.69 -14.19 8.09
N LYS A 119 4.55 -15.21 8.94
CA LYS A 119 3.73 -15.18 10.17
C LYS A 119 4.36 -14.61 11.45
N ASP A 120 5.63 -14.18 11.44
CA ASP A 120 6.33 -13.90 12.69
C ASP A 120 6.83 -12.45 12.77
N GLY A 121 6.18 -11.66 13.62
CA GLY A 121 6.57 -10.31 14.01
C GLY A 121 6.06 -9.98 15.42
N GLU A 122 6.90 -10.20 16.44
CA GLU A 122 6.59 -9.85 17.82
C GLU A 122 6.77 -8.34 18.06
N LYS A 123 5.75 -7.55 17.73
CA LYS A 123 5.41 -6.26 18.37
C LYS A 123 4.18 -5.65 17.73
N LYS A 124 3.19 -5.28 18.57
CA LYS A 124 2.01 -4.52 18.13
C LYS A 124 2.47 -3.11 17.75
N PRO A 125 2.36 -2.70 16.49
CA PRO A 125 2.78 -1.39 16.08
C PRO A 125 1.65 -0.39 16.48
N GLU A 126 1.97 0.77 17.09
CA GLU A 126 1.01 1.83 17.46
C GLU A 126 0.52 2.62 16.22
N PHE A 127 -0.18 1.95 15.29
CA PHE A 127 -0.61 2.57 14.04
C PHE A 127 -2.11 2.38 13.84
N THR A 128 -2.74 3.35 13.19
CA THR A 128 -4.08 3.16 12.64
C THR A 128 -3.98 2.31 11.37
N LEU A 129 -4.69 1.18 11.35
CA LEU A 129 -4.66 0.23 10.25
C LEU A 129 -5.81 0.49 9.27
N PHE A 130 -5.48 0.71 8.01
CA PHE A 130 -6.46 0.74 6.92
C PHE A 130 -6.17 -0.42 5.95
N ALA A 131 -7.14 -1.32 5.80
CA ALA A 131 -7.09 -2.35 4.77
C ALA A 131 -7.73 -1.80 3.48
N GLY A 132 -6.99 -1.85 2.38
CA GLY A 132 -7.54 -1.55 1.06
C GLY A 132 -8.60 -2.58 0.67
N ILE A 133 -9.78 -2.14 0.22
CA ILE A 133 -10.81 -3.05 -0.30
C ILE A 133 -10.33 -3.56 -1.68
N PRO A 134 -10.38 -4.88 -1.96
CA PRO A 134 -10.00 -5.41 -3.27
C PRO A 134 -10.84 -4.82 -4.40
N TYR A 135 -10.19 -4.44 -5.49
CA TYR A 135 -10.80 -3.73 -6.62
C TYR A 135 -12.04 -4.44 -7.22
N PHE A 136 -12.03 -5.77 -7.24
CA PHE A 136 -13.14 -6.59 -7.72
C PHE A 136 -14.44 -6.48 -6.89
N LYS A 137 -14.41 -5.91 -5.68
CA LYS A 137 -15.60 -5.73 -4.83
C LYS A 137 -16.29 -4.38 -5.03
N LEU A 138 -15.61 -3.43 -5.67
CA LEU A 138 -16.12 -2.07 -5.93
C LEU A 138 -16.83 -1.94 -7.29
N LEU A 139 -16.54 -2.83 -8.24
CA LEU A 139 -17.22 -2.89 -9.56
C LEU A 139 -18.57 -3.64 -9.54
N GLU A 140 -18.99 -4.15 -8.38
CA GLU A 140 -20.29 -4.83 -8.19
C GLU A 140 -21.33 -3.96 -7.46
N GLN A 141 -21.09 -2.64 -7.34
CA GLN A 141 -22.05 -1.67 -6.79
C GLN A 141 -22.49 -0.66 -7.84
#